data_AF-A0A8T9PY41-F1
#
_entry.id   AF-A0A8T9PY41-F1
#
_cell.length_a   1.000
_cell.length_b   1.000
_cell.length_c   1.000
_cell.angle_alpha   90.00
_cell.angle_beta   90.00
_cell.angle_gamma   90.00
#
_symmetry.space_group_name_H-M   'P 1'
#
loop_
_entity.id
_entity.type
_entity.pdbx_description
1 polymer ?
#
loop_
_entity_poly.entity_id
_entity_poly.type
_entity_poly.pdbx_seq_one_letter_code
_entity_poly.pdbx_strand_id
1 'polypeptide(L)' 'MFETGRPVLVCGNTADMLSLTRYGAHFRVDGTKNQHFGLFPCGPAPASTAAASETTGSCC' A
#
# COMPACT_ATOMS: atom_id res chain seq x y z
N MET A 1 10.68 4.90 5.54
CA MET A 1 11.98 4.33 5.93
C MET A 1 11.72 3.06 6.71
N PHE A 2 12.45 1.98 6.43
CA PHE A 2 12.34 0.71 7.16
C PHE A 2 13.57 0.54 8.05
N GLU A 3 13.36 0.43 9.35
CA GLU A 3 14.43 0.13 10.30
C GLU A 3 14.53 -1.38 10.50
N THR A 4 15.76 -1.90 10.54
CA THR A 4 16.00 -3.34 10.70
C THR A 4 15.36 -3.86 11.98
N GLY A 5 14.56 -4.92 11.86
CA GLY A 5 13.90 -5.58 12.98
C GLY A 5 12.65 -4.86 13.51
N ARG A 6 12.25 -3.71 12.94
CA ARG A 6 11.04 -3.00 13.37
C ARG A 6 9.89 -3.19 12.36
N PRO A 7 8.74 -3.76 12.75
CA PRO A 7 7.60 -3.89 11.86
C PRO A 7 6.99 -2.52 11.55
N VAL A 8 6.49 -2.37 10.32
CA VAL A 8 5.82 -1.15 9.84
C VAL A 8 4.63 -1.56 8.97
N LEU A 9 3.48 -0.92 9.15
CA LEU A 9 2.31 -1.12 8.29
C LEU A 9 2.53 -0.48 6.92
N VAL A 10 2.07 -1.14 5.86
CA VAL A 10 2.22 -0.66 4.47
C VAL A 10 0.93 -0.90 3.68
N CYS A 11 0.74 -0.14 2.60
CA CYS A 11 -0.33 -0.41 1.65
C CYS A 11 -0.04 -1.65 0.79
N GLY A 12 -1.08 -2.15 0.11
CA GLY A 12 -0.97 -3.37 -0.70
C GLY A 12 0.06 -3.31 -1.83
N ASN A 13 0.21 -2.16 -2.48
CA ASN A 13 1.20 -1.96 -3.55
C ASN A 13 2.63 -2.06 -3.00
N THR A 14 2.89 -1.46 -1.84
CA THR A 14 4.21 -1.56 -1.20
C THR A 14 4.47 -2.98 -0.74
N ALA A 15 3.47 -3.71 -0.25
CA ALA A 15 3.61 -5.13 0.08
C ALA A 15 4.04 -5.96 -1.15
N ASP A 16 3.49 -5.69 -2.34
CA ASP A 16 3.91 -6.34 -3.59
C ASP A 16 5.34 -5.97 -3.96
N MET A 17 5.71 -4.69 -3.88
CA MET A 17 7.07 -4.26 -4.18
C MET A 17 8.10 -4.96 -3.28
N LEU A 18 7.76 -5.14 -1.99
CA LEU A 18 8.64 -5.79 -1.02
C LEU A 18 8.71 -7.31 -1.18
N SER A 19 7.66 -7.96 -1.70
CA SER A 19 7.59 -9.43 -1.78
C SER A 19 7.82 -10.02 -3.17
N LEU A 20 7.45 -9.31 -4.23
CA LEU A 20 7.43 -9.83 -5.61
C LEU A 20 8.57 -9.33 -6.49
N THR A 21 9.48 -8.52 -5.94
CA THR A 21 10.65 -8.00 -6.66
C THR A 21 11.94 -8.54 -6.05
N ARG A 22 13.09 -8.06 -6.53
CA ARG A 22 14.41 -8.34 -5.95
C ARG A 22 14.53 -8.06 -4.44
N TYR A 23 13.60 -7.27 -3.87
CA TYR A 23 13.57 -7.00 -2.43
C TYR A 23 13.02 -8.16 -1.58
N GLY A 24 12.36 -9.15 -2.18
CA GLY A 24 11.72 -10.27 -1.46
C GLY A 24 12.66 -11.03 -0.53
N ALA A 25 13.95 -11.10 -0.86
CA ALA A 25 14.97 -11.75 -0.02
C ALA A 25 15.31 -10.98 1.27
N HIS A 26 14.91 -9.70 1.38
CA HIS A 26 15.31 -8.82 2.47
C HIS A 26 14.17 -8.46 3.43
N PHE A 27 12.91 -8.74 3.06
CA PHE A 27 11.74 -8.36 3.83
C PHE A 27 10.85 -9.56 4.13
N ARG A 28 10.36 -9.64 5.37
CA ARG A 28 9.23 -10.50 5.73
C ARG A 28 7.96 -9.67 5.65
N VAL A 29 7.00 -10.10 4.83
CA VAL A 29 5.68 -9.48 4.73
C VAL A 29 4.69 -10.36 5.49
N ASP A 30 4.13 -9.84 6.58
CA ASP A 30 3.15 -10.54 7.41
C ASP A 30 1.73 -10.08 7.04
N GLY A 31 0.85 -11.02 6.64
CA GLY A 31 -0.55 -10.75 6.30
C GLY A 31 -0.94 -11.11 4.86
N THR A 32 -2.19 -10.81 4.49
CA THR A 32 -2.74 -11.05 3.13
C THR A 32 -3.56 -9.86 2.64
N LYS A 33 -3.88 -9.86 1.34
CA LYS A 33 -4.74 -8.84 0.70
C LYS A 33 -6.15 -9.35 0.37
N ASN A 34 -6.60 -10.41 1.03
CA ASN A 34 -7.88 -11.07 0.73
C ASN A 34 -9.10 -10.24 1.19
N GLN A 35 -8.89 -9.25 2.07
CA GLN A 35 -9.91 -8.32 2.53
C GLN A 35 -9.40 -6.88 2.37
N HIS A 36 -10.23 -6.02 1.76
CA HIS A 36 -9.91 -4.61 1.58
C HIS A 36 -10.42 -3.79 2.79
N PHE A 37 -9.50 -3.15 3.52
CA PHE A 37 -9.82 -2.33 4.71
C PHE A 37 -9.99 -0.83 4.42
N GLY A 38 -10.01 -0.43 3.14
CA GLY A 38 -10.07 0.96 2.73
C GLY A 38 -8.70 1.52 2.33
N LEU A 39 -8.67 2.84 2.09
CA LEU A 39 -7.47 3.53 1.64
C LEU A 39 -6.42 3.55 2.76
N PHE A 40 -5.20 3.15 2.42
CA PHE A 40 -4.04 3.30 3.31
C PHE A 40 -3.52 4.74 3.22
N PRO A 41 -3.12 5.39 4.32
CA PRO A 41 -2.59 6.75 4.32
C PRO A 41 -1.13 6.78 3.80
N CYS A 42 -0.93 6.48 2.52
CA CYS A 42 0.39 6.40 1.87
C CYS A 42 0.93 7.74 1.33
N GLY A 43 0.27 8.87 1.61
CA GLY A 43 0.63 10.21 1.14
C GLY A 43 0.29 11.30 2.17
N PRO A 44 0.43 12.60 1.83
CA PRO A 44 -0.08 13.68 2.67
C PRO A 44 -1.56 13.40 2.99
N ALA A 45 -1.97 13.73 4.23
CA ALA A 45 -3.28 13.37 4.76
C ALA A 45 -4.38 13.64 3.70
N PRO A 46 -5.28 12.66 3.44
CA PRO A 46 -6.32 12.87 2.45
C PRO A 46 -7.13 14.09 2.88
N ALA A 47 -7.15 15.13 2.04
CA ALA A 47 -8.16 16.17 2.16
C ALA A 47 -9.50 15.44 2.14
N SER A 48 -10.30 15.63 3.19
CA SER A 48 -11.59 14.96 3.39
C SER A 48 -12.40 14.97 2.08
N THR A 49 -12.43 13.85 1.37
CA THR A 49 -13.15 13.72 0.10
C THR A 49 -14.63 13.60 0.44
N ALA A 50 -15.31 14.74 0.46
CA ALA A 50 -16.74 14.77 0.34
C ALA A 50 -17.14 14.11 -0.98
N ALA A 51 -17.95 13.05 -0.86
CA ALA A 51 -18.76 12.42 -1.90
C ALA A 51 -18.07 11.85 -3.15
N ALA A 52 -18.35 10.57 -3.36
CA ALA A 52 -18.07 9.82 -4.57
C ALA A 52 -18.64 10.47 -5.84
N SER A 53 -17.77 10.73 -6.81
CA SER A 53 -17.87 10.32 -8.21
C SER A 53 -16.70 10.96 -8.93
N GLU A 54 -15.93 10.18 -9.68
CA GLU A 54 -15.58 10.42 -11.08
C GLU A 54 -14.63 9.30 -11.51
N THR A 55 -15.14 8.44 -12.39
CA THR A 55 -14.37 7.47 -13.15
C THR A 55 -13.44 8.25 -14.08
N THR A 56 -12.19 8.47 -13.70
CA THR A 56 -11.16 8.85 -14.67
C THR A 56 -10.40 7.60 -15.07
N GLY A 57 -11.01 6.85 -15.99
CA GLY A 57 -10.26 5.92 -16.81
C GLY A 57 -9.21 6.71 -17.60
N SER A 58 -7.95 6.36 -17.44
CA SER A 58 -6.89 6.79 -18.35
C SER A 58 -6.51 5.58 -19.19
N CYS A 59 -6.98 5.58 -20.43
CA CYS A 59 -6.42 4.80 -21.51
C CYS A 59 -4.99 5.28 -21.82
N CYS A 60 -4.08 4.31 -21.95
CA CYS A 60 -3.02 4.18 -22.96
C CYS A 60 -2.46 2.76 -22.85
#